data_AF-A0A7S3KVV5-F1
#
_entry.id   AF-A0A7S3KVV5-F1
#
_cell.length_a   1.000
_cell.length_b   1.000
_cell.length_c   1.000
_cell.angle_alpha   90.00
_cell.angle_beta   90.00
_cell.angle_gamma   90.00
#
_symmetry.space_group_name_H-M   'P 1'
#
loop_
_entity.id
_entity.type
_entity.pdbx_description
1 polymer ?
#
loop_
_entity_poly.entity_id
_entity_poly.type
_entity_poly.pdbx_seq_one_letter_code
_entity_poly.pdbx_strand_id
1 'polypeptide(L)'
;MKKDFSEQSRTEQDYDSDIKIRARVLKVFNKQRNDFKSDAEFDAYTEQVEDIIFNLVEGIDVQETEAKINDYKRINKRNISINSTKKEEERKQKFVKVKENDITLREENRMFYE
;
A
#
# COMPACT_ATOMS: atom_id res chain seq x y z
N MET A 1 38.93 -1.87 5.00
CA MET A 1 38.08 -0.66 5.13
C MET A 1 36.86 -0.89 4.26
N LYS A 2 35.69 -1.18 4.84
CA LYS A 2 34.45 -1.28 4.06
C LYS A 2 34.04 0.15 3.70
N LYS A 3 34.36 0.58 2.48
CA LYS A 3 33.78 1.80 1.92
C LYS A 3 32.34 1.45 1.54
N ASP A 4 31.39 1.96 2.30
CA ASP A 4 29.98 1.88 2.01
C ASP A 4 29.70 2.87 0.87
N PHE A 5 29.58 2.36 -0.35
CA PHE A 5 29.28 3.16 -1.55
C PHE A 5 27.77 3.19 -1.78
N SER A 6 27.05 3.94 -0.96
CA SER A 6 25.75 4.49 -1.38
C SER A 6 25.67 5.96 -0.99
N GLU A 7 26.44 6.79 -1.67
CA GLU A 7 26.07 8.21 -1.82
C GLU A 7 24.84 8.26 -2.72
N GLN A 8 23.68 7.87 -2.16
CA GLN A 8 22.41 8.15 -2.80
C GLN A 8 22.31 9.65 -2.99
N SER A 9 21.88 10.07 -4.17
CA SER A 9 21.61 11.48 -4.45
C SER A 9 20.54 12.00 -3.48
N ARG A 10 20.57 13.30 -3.17
CA ARG A 10 19.53 13.93 -2.34
C ARG A 10 18.13 13.65 -2.87
N THR A 11 17.97 13.63 -4.19
CA THR A 11 16.72 13.28 -4.89
C THR A 11 16.28 11.84 -4.63
N GLU A 12 17.20 10.88 -4.56
CA GLU A 12 16.86 9.49 -4.21
C GLU A 12 16.46 9.36 -2.74
N GLN A 13 17.13 10.11 -1.85
CA GLN A 13 16.78 10.14 -0.43
C GLN A 13 15.38 10.73 -0.20
N ASP A 14 15.05 11.82 -0.88
CA ASP A 14 13.73 12.46 -0.82
C ASP A 14 12.66 11.49 -1.34
N TYR A 15 12.88 10.85 -2.50
CA TYR A 15 11.97 9.85 -3.06
C TYR A 15 11.75 8.63 -2.15
N ASP A 16 12.81 8.09 -1.55
CA ASP A 16 12.72 6.99 -0.58
C ASP A 16 11.93 7.41 0.67
N SER A 17 12.02 8.68 1.07
CA SER A 17 11.25 9.25 2.18
C SER A 17 9.75 9.30 1.86
N ASP A 18 9.40 9.73 0.65
CA ASP A 18 8.01 9.85 0.18
C ASP A 18 7.33 8.48 0.11
N ILE A 19 8.05 7.49 -0.42
CA ILE A 19 7.58 6.09 -0.45
C ILE A 19 7.30 5.60 0.96
N LYS A 20 8.20 5.85 1.91
CA LYS A 20 8.03 5.42 3.31
C LYS A 20 6.82 6.09 3.95
N ILE A 21 6.62 7.39 3.71
CA ILE A 21 5.46 8.15 4.20
C ILE A 21 4.17 7.57 3.62
N ARG A 22 4.07 7.45 2.29
CA ARG A 22 2.89 6.89 1.61
C ARG A 22 2.59 5.48 2.08
N ALA A 23 3.61 4.62 2.19
CA ALA A 23 3.45 3.25 2.69
C ALA A 23 2.94 3.21 4.14
N ARG A 24 3.39 4.14 5.01
CA ARG A 24 2.91 4.24 6.39
C ARG A 24 1.46 4.68 6.45
N VAL A 25 1.07 5.71 5.69
CA VAL A 25 -0.31 6.21 5.66
C VAL A 25 -1.26 5.15 5.12
N LEU A 26 -0.94 4.51 4.00
CA LEU A 26 -1.79 3.49 3.38
C LEU A 26 -1.93 2.20 4.21
N LYS A 27 -1.04 1.94 5.18
CA LYS A 27 -1.24 0.86 6.17
C LYS A 27 -2.35 1.19 7.17
N VAL A 28 -2.55 2.46 7.48
CA VAL A 28 -3.61 2.95 8.38
C VAL A 28 -4.90 3.17 7.59
N PHE A 29 -4.81 3.83 6.45
CA PHE A 29 -5.94 4.15 5.57
C PHE A 29 -6.15 3.06 4.53
N ASN A 30 -6.51 1.86 4.99
CA ASN A 30 -6.56 0.65 4.15
C ASN A 30 -7.96 0.20 3.71
N LYS A 31 -8.95 1.11 3.72
CA LYS A 31 -10.27 0.83 3.13
C LYS A 31 -10.16 0.61 1.62
N GLN A 32 -10.96 -0.29 1.08
CA GLN A 32 -11.04 -0.63 -0.34
C GLN A 32 -12.35 -0.13 -0.94
N ARG A 33 -12.46 -0.11 -2.26
CA ARG A 33 -13.68 0.32 -2.97
C ARG A 33 -14.96 -0.34 -2.43
N ASN A 34 -14.89 -1.63 -2.11
CA ASN A 34 -16.00 -2.42 -1.59
C ASN A 34 -16.45 -2.04 -0.17
N ASP A 35 -15.71 -1.18 0.53
CA ASP A 35 -16.07 -0.68 1.86
C ASP A 35 -17.01 0.55 1.80
N PHE A 36 -17.37 1.03 0.60
CA PHE A 36 -18.14 2.26 0.38
C PHE A 36 -19.39 1.97 -0.45
N LYS A 37 -20.42 2.82 -0.30
CA LYS A 37 -21.72 2.62 -0.97
C LYS A 37 -21.76 3.23 -2.37
N SER A 38 -20.97 4.26 -2.62
CA SER A 38 -20.94 5.00 -3.89
C SER A 38 -19.51 5.33 -4.30
N ASP A 39 -19.28 5.54 -5.60
CA ASP A 39 -17.94 5.89 -6.11
C ASP A 39 -17.48 7.22 -5.52
N ALA A 40 -18.40 8.20 -5.42
CA ALA A 40 -18.15 9.49 -4.80
C ALA A 40 -17.62 9.41 -3.35
N GLU A 41 -18.15 8.48 -2.52
CA GLU A 41 -17.62 8.28 -1.16
C GLU A 41 -16.19 7.74 -1.16
N PHE A 42 -15.87 6.87 -2.11
CA PHE A 42 -14.53 6.29 -2.24
C PHE A 42 -13.53 7.29 -2.83
N ASP A 43 -13.96 8.10 -3.79
CA ASP A 43 -13.15 9.17 -4.38
C ASP A 43 -12.82 10.21 -3.32
N ALA A 44 -13.81 10.68 -2.55
CA ALA A 44 -13.59 11.62 -1.45
C ALA A 44 -12.66 11.06 -0.37
N TYR A 45 -12.77 9.76 -0.05
CA TYR A 45 -11.84 9.10 0.85
C TYR A 45 -10.41 9.06 0.27
N THR A 46 -10.28 8.77 -1.02
CA THR A 46 -8.97 8.69 -1.68
C THR A 46 -8.30 10.06 -1.74
N GLU A 47 -9.05 11.11 -2.07
CA GLU A 47 -8.60 12.51 -2.03
C GLU A 47 -8.13 12.89 -0.62
N GLN A 48 -8.92 12.60 0.42
CA GLN A 48 -8.52 12.84 1.81
C GLN A 48 -7.21 12.13 2.19
N VAL A 49 -7.01 10.90 1.71
CA VAL A 49 -5.78 10.14 1.98
C VAL A 49 -4.59 10.76 1.27
N GLU A 50 -4.76 11.23 0.03
CA GLU A 50 -3.73 11.92 -0.73
C GLU A 50 -3.37 13.28 -0.12
N ASP A 51 -4.34 14.04 0.41
CA ASP A 51 -4.08 15.27 1.16
C ASP A 51 -3.21 15.01 2.39
N ILE A 52 -3.50 13.94 3.13
CA ILE A 52 -2.70 13.53 4.29
C ILE A 52 -1.27 13.17 3.88
N ILE A 53 -1.10 12.44 2.77
CA ILE A 53 0.22 12.07 2.25
C ILE A 53 0.97 13.31 1.82
N PHE A 54 0.32 14.20 1.06
CA PHE A 54 0.90 15.44 0.56
C PHE A 54 1.38 16.32 1.70
N ASN A 55 0.55 16.54 2.72
CA ASN A 55 0.91 17.33 3.90
C ASN A 55 2.16 16.76 4.60
N LEU A 56 2.26 15.44 4.72
CA LEU A 56 3.43 14.81 5.36
C LEU A 56 4.70 14.87 4.50
N VAL A 57 4.57 14.75 3.18
CA VAL A 57 5.69 14.83 2.23
C VAL A 57 6.24 16.26 2.17
N GLU A 58 5.35 17.25 2.04
CA GLU A 58 5.72 18.66 1.92
C GLU A 58 5.98 19.34 3.28
N GLY A 59 5.77 18.64 4.39
CA GLY A 59 5.97 19.18 5.74
C GLY A 59 4.93 20.24 6.15
N ILE A 60 3.73 20.18 5.58
CA ILE A 60 2.62 21.09 5.85
C ILE A 60 1.78 20.54 7.02
N ASP A 61 1.53 21.37 8.03
CA ASP A 61 0.66 21.05 9.19
C ASP A 61 0.91 19.65 9.77
N VAL A 62 2.18 19.25 9.87
CA VAL A 62 2.58 17.87 10.22
C VAL A 62 1.97 17.42 11.54
N GLN A 63 1.97 18.30 12.56
CA GLN A 63 1.42 17.97 13.87
C GLN A 63 -0.09 17.68 13.82
N GLU A 64 -0.84 18.49 13.09
CA GLU A 64 -2.28 18.30 12.92
C GLU A 64 -2.57 17.03 12.11
N THR A 65 -1.81 16.83 11.03
CA THR A 65 -1.94 15.66 10.16
C THR A 65 -1.63 14.37 10.93
N GLU A 66 -0.59 14.34 11.76
CA GLU A 66 -0.29 13.20 12.64
C GLU A 66 -1.38 12.97 13.69
N ALA A 67 -1.96 14.03 14.26
CA ALA A 67 -3.09 13.89 15.19
C ALA A 67 -4.29 13.23 14.49
N LYS A 68 -4.65 13.66 13.27
CA LYS A 68 -5.70 13.05 12.44
C LYS A 68 -5.44 11.57 12.17
N ILE A 69 -4.20 11.21 11.82
CA ILE A 69 -3.80 9.81 11.58
C ILE A 69 -3.97 8.97 12.85
N ASN A 70 -3.55 9.50 14.01
CA ASN A 70 -3.62 8.79 15.29
C ASN A 70 -5.08 8.58 15.74
N ASP A 71 -5.92 9.60 15.58
CA ASP A 71 -7.35 9.49 15.89
C ASP A 71 -8.04 8.49 14.97
N TYR A 72 -7.79 8.56 13.66
CA TYR A 72 -8.32 7.59 12.71
C TYR A 72 -7.88 6.16 13.07
N LYS A 73 -6.59 5.96 13.37
CA LYS A 73 -6.03 4.66 13.76
C LYS A 73 -6.68 4.12 15.04
N ARG A 74 -6.95 4.98 16.02
CA ARG A 74 -7.61 4.60 17.28
C ARG A 74 -9.04 4.14 17.02
N ILE A 75 -9.81 4.91 16.28
CA ILE A 75 -11.22 4.63 15.99
C ILE A 75 -11.38 3.41 15.08
N ASN A 76 -10.51 3.26 14.08
CA ASN A 76 -10.63 2.23 13.05
C ASN A 76 -9.76 0.99 13.30
N LYS A 77 -9.11 0.86 14.46
CA LYS A 77 -8.15 -0.22 14.77
C LYS A 77 -8.62 -1.61 14.33
N ARG A 78 -9.89 -1.95 14.63
CA ARG A 78 -10.48 -3.24 14.28
C ARG A 78 -10.60 -3.41 12.76
N ASN A 79 -11.15 -2.42 12.07
CA ASN A 79 -11.33 -2.45 10.62
C ASN A 79 -9.98 -2.52 9.90
N ILE A 80 -8.99 -1.75 10.37
CA ILE A 80 -7.63 -1.76 9.83
C ILE A 80 -7.04 -3.18 9.92
N SER A 81 -7.17 -3.83 11.07
CA SER A 81 -6.67 -5.20 11.26
C SER A 81 -7.35 -6.18 10.31
N ILE A 82 -8.69 -6.13 10.20
CA ILE A 82 -9.46 -7.02 9.32
C ILE A 82 -9.05 -6.82 7.85
N ASN A 83 -8.98 -5.57 7.39
CA ASN A 83 -8.60 -5.23 6.02
C ASN A 83 -7.16 -5.66 5.71
N SER A 84 -6.24 -5.55 6.68
CA SER A 84 -4.87 -6.03 6.53
C SER A 84 -4.81 -7.55 6.35
N THR A 85 -5.55 -8.30 7.16
CA THR A 85 -5.61 -9.77 7.05
C THR A 85 -6.22 -10.21 5.72
N LYS A 86 -7.35 -9.62 5.33
CA LYS A 86 -7.99 -9.90 4.03
C LYS A 86 -7.04 -9.65 2.86
N LYS A 87 -6.35 -8.50 2.86
CA LYS A 87 -5.38 -8.16 1.81
C LYS A 87 -4.22 -9.15 1.74
N GLU A 88 -3.77 -9.66 2.88
CA GLU A 88 -2.72 -10.69 2.93
C GLU A 88 -3.23 -12.04 2.38
N GLU A 89 -4.44 -12.45 2.74
CA GLU A 89 -5.07 -13.66 2.23
C GLU A 89 -5.28 -13.60 0.71
N GLU A 90 -5.82 -12.49 0.21
CA GLU A 90 -5.98 -12.23 -1.23
C GLU A 90 -4.64 -12.29 -1.97
N ARG A 91 -3.57 -11.73 -1.40
CA ARG A 91 -2.22 -11.81 -1.97
C ARG A 91 -1.72 -13.26 -2.04
N LYS A 92 -1.93 -14.04 -0.98
CA LYS A 92 -1.57 -15.47 -0.95
C LYS A 92 -2.33 -16.26 -2.01
N GLN A 93 -3.65 -16.03 -2.13
CA GLN A 93 -4.48 -16.69 -3.14
C GLN A 93 -4.04 -16.33 -4.56
N LYS A 94 -3.77 -15.05 -4.84
CA LYS A 94 -3.25 -14.62 -6.15
C LYS A 94 -1.91 -15.29 -6.48
N PHE A 95 -1.01 -15.41 -5.51
CA PHE A 95 0.28 -16.07 -5.69
C PHE A 95 0.14 -17.56 -6.01
N VAL A 96 -0.76 -18.28 -5.31
CA VAL A 96 -1.07 -19.68 -5.61
C VAL A 96 -1.61 -19.82 -7.02
N LYS A 97 -2.59 -18.99 -7.41
CA LYS A 97 -3.20 -19.03 -8.74
C LYS A 97 -2.20 -18.77 -9.87
N VAL A 98 -1.24 -17.86 -9.67
CA VAL A 98 -0.17 -17.61 -10.65
C VAL A 98 0.71 -18.86 -10.82
N LYS A 99 1.07 -19.53 -9.72
CA LYS A 99 1.86 -20.76 -9.79
C LYS A 99 1.11 -21.91 -10.48
N GLU A 100 -0.18 -22.06 -10.20
CA GLU A 100 -1.01 -23.07 -10.86
C GLU A 100 -1.07 -22.82 -12.37
N ASN A 101 -1.34 -21.58 -12.78
CA ASN A 101 -1.34 -21.19 -14.19
C ASN A 101 0.01 -21.46 -14.87
N ASP A 102 1.13 -21.17 -14.22
CA ASP A 102 2.47 -21.44 -14.74
C ASP A 102 2.72 -22.95 -14.92
N ILE A 103 2.21 -23.79 -14.03
CA ILE A 103 2.31 -25.25 -14.13
C ILE A 103 1.48 -25.74 -15.31
N THR A 104 0.20 -25.31 -15.40
CA THR A 104 -0.69 -25.69 -16.50
C THR A 104 -0.10 -25.29 -17.85
N LEU A 105 0.42 -24.07 -17.97
CA LEU A 105 1.03 -23.61 -19.22
C LEU A 105 2.27 -24.42 -19.61
N ARG A 106 3.06 -24.91 -18.64
CA ARG A 106 4.20 -25.79 -18.91
C ARG A 106 3.75 -27.18 -19.38
N GLU A 107 2.70 -27.72 -18.79
CA GLU A 107 2.13 -29.01 -19.18
C GLU A 107 1.52 -28.95 -20.59
N GLU A 108 0.77 -27.88 -20.90
CA GLU A 108 0.21 -27.65 -22.24
C GLU A 108 1.29 -27.50 -23.30
N ASN A 109 2.34 -26.70 -23.02
CA ASN A 109 3.47 -26.58 -23.94
C ASN A 109 4.17 -27.92 -24.13
N ARG A 110 4.37 -28.70 -23.06
CA ARG A 110 4.99 -30.03 -23.16
C ARG A 110 4.16 -30.97 -24.03
N MET A 111 2.83 -30.98 -23.86
CA MET A 111 1.90 -31.79 -24.65
C MET A 111 1.83 -31.36 -26.13
N PHE A 112 2.13 -30.10 -26.44
CA PHE A 112 2.12 -29.59 -27.81
C PHE A 112 3.36 -30.01 -28.63
N TYR A 113 4.49 -30.25 -27.95
CA TYR A 113 5.76 -30.64 -28.59
C TYR A 113 6.07 -32.15 -28.48
N GLU A 114 5.18 -32.95 -27.88
CA GLU A 114 5.18 -34.42 -27.90
C GLU A 114 4.23 -34.95 -28.99
#